data_AF-A0A059X9A6-F1
#
_entry.id   AF-A0A059X9A6-F1
#
_cell.length_a   1.000
_cell.length_b   1.000
_cell.length_c   1.000
_cell.angle_alpha   90.00
_cell.angle_beta   90.00
_cell.angle_gamma   90.00
#
_symmetry.space_group_name_H-M   'P 1'
#
loop_
_entity.id
_entity.type
_entity.pdbx_description
1 polymer ?
#
loop_
_entity_poly.entity_id
_entity_poly.type
_entity_poly.pdbx_seq_one_letter_code
_entity_poly.pdbx_strand_id
1 'polypeptide(L)'
;MNTKILKTALVLGLLSVIGPVAIDMYLPALPEIGGQLGTTDAQVQLSLMAFMAGVAVCQLFYGPISDMIGRKPPLYFGIGLFVAGSIACALAPSIEWLIAARFVQGVGACASMSLPRAIVRDNYTGAEAAQLFSLLMLVFSISPILAPLSGSIVIAFGDWRLLFWVMTAVGVLGF
;
A
#
# COMPACT_ATOMS: atom_id res chain seq x y z
N MET A 1 -18.98 -21.83 -1.63
CA MET A 1 -18.62 -20.57 -0.92
C MET A 1 -19.68 -19.53 -1.26
N ASN A 2 -20.23 -18.81 -0.27
CA ASN A 2 -21.26 -17.80 -0.52
C ASN A 2 -20.69 -16.68 -1.41
N THR A 3 -21.38 -16.35 -2.51
CA THR A 3 -20.94 -15.33 -3.48
C THR A 3 -20.73 -13.95 -2.82
N LYS A 4 -21.47 -13.63 -1.75
CA LYS A 4 -21.24 -12.40 -0.97
C LYS A 4 -19.90 -12.41 -0.24
N ILE A 5 -19.55 -13.52 0.42
CA ILE A 5 -18.28 -13.65 1.15
C ILE A 5 -17.10 -13.55 0.18
N LEU A 6 -17.19 -14.19 -0.99
CA LEU A 6 -16.14 -14.12 -2.01
C LEU A 6 -15.94 -12.67 -2.49
N LYS A 7 -17.02 -11.94 -2.75
CA LYS A 7 -16.94 -10.52 -3.17
C LYS A 7 -16.28 -9.66 -2.09
N THR A 8 -16.70 -9.80 -0.83
CA THR A 8 -16.10 -9.05 0.28
C THR A 8 -14.62 -9.40 0.46
N ALA A 9 -14.26 -10.69 0.41
CA ALA A 9 -12.88 -11.14 0.51
C ALA A 9 -12.00 -10.56 -0.59
N LEU A 10 -12.52 -10.52 -1.82
CA LEU A 10 -11.79 -9.98 -2.97
C LEU A 10 -11.55 -8.48 -2.82
N VAL A 11 -12.58 -7.69 -2.48
CA VAL A 11 -12.44 -6.25 -2.27
C VAL A 11 -11.48 -5.94 -1.11
N LEU A 12 -11.72 -6.54 0.06
CA LEU A 12 -10.91 -6.29 1.25
C LEU A 12 -9.48 -6.82 1.10
N GLY A 13 -9.30 -7.92 0.38
CA GLY A 13 -7.99 -8.50 0.06
C GLY A 13 -7.18 -7.59 -0.87
N LEU A 14 -7.79 -7.09 -1.96
CA LEU A 14 -7.13 -6.15 -2.88
C LEU A 14 -6.73 -4.85 -2.17
N LEU A 15 -7.61 -4.30 -1.32
CA LEU A 15 -7.28 -3.14 -0.49
C LEU A 15 -6.10 -3.42 0.46
N SER A 16 -6.09 -4.60 1.06
CA SER A 16 -5.04 -5.00 2.02
C SER A 16 -3.66 -5.13 1.38
N VAL A 17 -3.59 -5.45 0.08
CA VAL A 17 -2.32 -5.68 -0.62
C VAL A 17 -1.60 -4.38 -0.99
N ILE A 18 -2.30 -3.24 -1.01
CA ILE A 18 -1.75 -1.92 -1.40
C ILE A 18 -0.44 -1.60 -0.67
N GLY A 19 -0.42 -1.81 0.65
CA GLY A 19 0.75 -1.52 1.49
C GLY A 19 1.94 -2.43 1.18
N PRO A 20 1.81 -3.77 1.32
CA PRO A 20 2.87 -4.72 0.98
C PRO A 20 3.42 -4.55 -0.44
N VAL A 21 2.54 -4.35 -1.43
CA VAL A 21 2.95 -4.09 -2.82
C VAL A 21 3.80 -2.82 -2.93
N ALA A 22 3.45 -1.74 -2.21
CA ALA A 22 4.23 -0.50 -2.19
C ALA A 22 5.59 -0.60 -1.48
N ILE A 23 5.83 -1.67 -0.73
CA ILE A 23 7.12 -1.99 -0.10
C ILE A 23 7.91 -2.90 -1.03
N ASP A 24 7.31 -4.01 -1.43
CA ASP A 24 8.01 -5.14 -2.03
C ASP A 24 8.25 -4.96 -3.54
N MET A 25 7.34 -4.30 -4.27
CA MET A 25 7.60 -3.94 -5.68
C MET A 25 8.69 -2.89 -5.82
N TYR A 26 8.98 -2.13 -4.77
CA TYR A 26 9.94 -1.04 -4.76
C TYR A 26 11.39 -1.52 -4.62
N LEU A 27 11.60 -2.64 -3.92
CA LEU A 27 12.94 -3.19 -3.65
C LEU A 27 13.81 -3.42 -4.90
N PRO A 28 13.33 -4.02 -6.01
CA PRO A 28 14.17 -4.23 -7.19
C PRO A 28 14.60 -2.92 -7.88
N ALA A 29 13.91 -1.80 -7.65
CA ALA A 29 14.21 -0.51 -8.27
C ALA A 29 15.22 0.34 -7.48
N LEU A 30 15.57 -0.04 -6.25
CA LEU A 30 16.45 0.76 -5.39
C LEU A 30 17.79 1.14 -6.08
N PRO A 31 18.50 0.20 -6.77
CA PRO A 31 19.76 0.54 -7.43
C PRO A 31 19.58 1.56 -8.57
N GLU A 32 18.49 1.42 -9.35
CA GLU A 32 18.19 2.32 -10.47
C GLU A 32 17.86 3.74 -9.98
N ILE A 33 17.07 3.84 -8.90
CA ILE A 33 16.74 5.12 -8.26
C ILE A 33 18.02 5.83 -7.79
N GLY A 34 18.93 5.08 -7.16
CA GLY A 34 20.23 5.58 -6.73
C GLY A 34 21.03 6.19 -7.88
N GLY A 35 21.15 5.43 -8.98
CA GLY A 35 21.88 5.85 -10.17
C GLY A 35 21.27 7.07 -10.87
N GLN A 36 19.94 7.08 -11.07
CA GLN A 36 19.28 8.16 -11.81
C GLN A 36 19.15 9.47 -11.04
N LEU A 37 18.94 9.40 -9.72
CA LEU A 37 18.86 10.61 -8.88
C LEU A 37 20.24 11.06 -8.37
N GLY A 38 21.32 10.35 -8.72
CA GLY A 38 22.69 10.69 -8.32
C GLY A 38 22.88 10.68 -6.80
N THR A 39 22.25 9.73 -6.11
CA THR A 39 22.14 9.70 -4.64
C THR A 39 22.84 8.48 -4.05
N THR A 40 23.02 8.48 -2.72
CA THR A 40 23.59 7.33 -2.00
C THR A 40 22.56 6.24 -1.70
N ASP A 41 23.01 4.99 -1.59
CA ASP A 41 22.16 3.85 -1.18
C ASP A 41 21.45 4.11 0.16
N ALA A 42 22.12 4.79 1.09
CA ALA A 42 21.56 5.16 2.38
C ALA A 42 20.34 6.09 2.24
N GLN A 43 20.37 7.05 1.32
CA GLN A 43 19.24 7.94 1.06
C GLN A 43 18.10 7.21 0.33
N VAL A 44 18.41 6.27 -0.58
CA VAL A 44 17.36 5.43 -1.19
C VAL A 44 16.70 4.55 -0.12
N GLN A 45 17.46 3.94 0.79
CA GLN A 45 16.90 3.19 1.92
C GLN A 45 16.07 4.08 2.86
N LEU A 46 16.49 5.33 3.08
CA LEU A 46 15.73 6.30 3.87
C LEU A 46 14.34 6.55 3.26
N SER A 47 14.18 6.50 1.94
CA SER A 47 12.86 6.62 1.30
C SER A 47 11.92 5.45 1.63
N LEU A 48 12.46 4.23 1.80
CA LEU A 48 11.71 3.07 2.26
C LEU A 48 11.35 3.21 3.74
N MET A 49 12.31 3.62 4.56
CA MET A 49 12.09 3.89 5.98
C MET A 49 11.04 4.99 6.19
N ALA A 50 11.04 6.04 5.37
CA ALA A 50 10.06 7.12 5.44
C ALA A 50 8.63 6.62 5.17
N PHE A 51 8.44 5.74 4.18
CA PHE A 51 7.15 5.08 3.95
C PHE A 51 6.71 4.27 5.17
N MET A 52 7.60 3.43 5.72
CA MET A 52 7.30 2.63 6.90
C MET A 52 7.02 3.50 8.13
N ALA A 53 7.73 4.61 8.29
CA ALA A 53 7.49 5.59 9.34
C ALA A 53 6.10 6.24 9.21
N GLY A 54 5.70 6.61 7.99
CA GLY A 54 4.34 7.11 7.71
C GLY A 54 3.27 6.10 8.12
N VAL A 55 3.46 4.83 7.76
CA VAL A 55 2.55 3.74 8.19
C VAL A 55 2.55 3.60 9.72
N ALA A 56 3.73 3.60 10.35
CA ALA A 56 3.89 3.37 11.79
C ALA A 56 3.33 4.50 12.65
N VAL A 57 3.41 5.74 12.19
CA VAL A 57 2.81 6.89 12.88
C VAL A 57 1.30 6.83 12.74
N CYS A 58 0.79 6.59 11.53
CA CYS A 58 -0.63 6.73 11.26
C CYS A 58 -1.49 5.56 11.74
N GLN A 59 -0.91 4.38 11.96
CA GLN A 59 -1.65 3.21 12.48
C GLN A 59 -2.31 3.49 13.83
N LEU A 60 -1.74 4.38 14.65
CA LEU A 60 -2.28 4.77 15.96
C LEU A 60 -3.57 5.59 15.83
N PHE A 61 -3.72 6.33 14.72
CA PHE A 61 -4.82 7.28 14.53
C PHE A 61 -5.95 6.70 13.68
N TYR A 62 -5.64 5.92 12.64
CA TYR A 62 -6.66 5.38 11.75
C TYR A 62 -7.69 4.49 12.45
N GLY A 63 -7.29 3.75 13.49
CA GLY A 63 -8.20 2.95 14.31
C GLY A 63 -9.28 3.79 14.98
N PRO A 64 -8.94 4.63 15.97
CA PRO A 64 -9.89 5.49 16.68
C PRO A 64 -10.71 6.40 15.76
N ILE A 65 -10.07 7.02 14.75
CA ILE A 65 -10.79 7.88 13.80
C ILE A 65 -11.86 7.07 13.06
N SER A 66 -11.53 5.86 12.59
CA SER A 66 -12.51 5.02 11.90
C SER A 66 -13.60 4.42 12.79
N ASP A 67 -13.35 4.28 14.10
CA ASP A 67 -14.41 3.95 15.07
C ASP A 67 -15.39 5.13 15.25
N MET A 68 -14.90 6.37 15.21
CA MET A 68 -15.71 7.57 15.46
C MET A 68 -16.56 8.00 14.26
N ILE A 69 -15.98 8.06 13.06
CA ILE A 69 -16.66 8.59 11.86
C ILE A 69 -17.05 7.49 10.87
N GLY A 70 -16.92 6.23 11.27
CA GLY A 70 -17.17 5.05 10.45
C GLY A 70 -15.97 4.64 9.59
N ARG A 71 -16.01 3.41 9.07
CA ARG A 71 -14.86 2.79 8.36
C ARG A 71 -14.57 3.38 6.98
N LYS A 72 -15.61 3.75 6.23
CA LYS A 72 -15.48 4.17 4.83
C LYS A 72 -14.75 5.51 4.65
N PRO A 73 -15.08 6.61 5.36
CA PRO A 73 -14.45 7.90 5.11
C PRO A 73 -12.92 7.89 5.31
N PRO A 74 -12.37 7.33 6.41
CA PRO A 74 -10.92 7.22 6.58
C PRO A 74 -10.24 6.31 5.55
N LEU A 75 -10.94 5.25 5.11
CA LEU A 75 -10.42 4.36 4.06
C LEU A 75 -10.23 5.11 2.74
N TYR A 76 -11.26 5.81 2.27
CA TYR A 76 -11.17 6.57 1.02
C TYR A 76 -10.20 7.75 1.12
N PHE A 77 -10.14 8.41 2.29
CA PHE A 77 -9.14 9.45 2.53
C PHE A 77 -7.72 8.88 2.41
N GLY A 78 -7.45 7.75 3.05
CA GLY A 78 -6.14 7.09 2.97
C GLY A 78 -5.79 6.64 1.55
N ILE A 79 -6.74 6.05 0.81
CA ILE A 79 -6.55 5.68 -0.60
C ILE A 79 -6.24 6.92 -1.45
N GLY A 80 -6.97 8.03 -1.24
CA GLY A 80 -6.70 9.29 -1.92
C GLY A 80 -5.30 9.83 -1.64
N LEU A 81 -4.87 9.78 -0.39
CA LEU A 81 -3.52 10.21 -0.01
C LEU A 81 -2.43 9.27 -0.56
N PHE A 82 -2.70 7.96 -0.63
CA PHE A 82 -1.82 6.99 -1.26
C PHE A 82 -1.68 7.27 -2.76
N VAL A 83 -2.77 7.56 -3.45
CA VAL A 83 -2.78 7.95 -4.88
C VAL A 83 -1.97 9.23 -5.09
N ALA A 84 -2.23 10.27 -4.29
CA ALA A 84 -1.50 11.54 -4.37
C ALA A 84 0.00 11.37 -4.10
N GLY A 85 0.35 10.60 -3.06
CA GLY A 85 1.74 10.26 -2.72
C GLY A 85 2.41 9.45 -3.83
N SER A 86 1.70 8.51 -4.45
CA SER A 86 2.21 7.73 -5.58
C SER A 86 2.51 8.61 -6.80
N ILE A 87 1.59 9.53 -7.14
CA ILE A 87 1.83 10.51 -8.21
C ILE A 87 3.03 11.40 -7.88
N ALA A 88 3.13 11.89 -6.65
CA ALA A 88 4.26 12.71 -6.21
C ALA A 88 5.61 11.96 -6.29
N CYS A 89 5.63 10.67 -5.95
CA CYS A 89 6.81 9.81 -6.12
C CYS A 89 7.17 9.62 -7.60
N ALA A 90 6.18 9.38 -8.47
CA ALA A 90 6.42 9.18 -9.90
C ALA A 90 7.02 10.43 -10.57
N LEU A 91 6.65 11.62 -10.08
CA LEU A 91 7.12 12.91 -10.58
C LEU A 91 8.34 13.44 -9.82
N ALA A 92 8.98 12.62 -8.97
CA ALA A 92 10.07 13.10 -8.12
C ALA A 92 11.30 13.55 -8.93
N PRO A 93 11.76 14.81 -8.74
CA PRO A 93 12.97 15.33 -9.37
C PRO A 93 14.24 15.07 -8.55
N SER A 94 14.11 14.79 -7.25
CA SER A 94 15.24 14.54 -6.33
C SER A 94 14.89 13.48 -5.27
N ILE A 95 15.91 13.00 -4.56
CA ILE A 95 15.73 11.97 -3.53
C ILE A 95 14.99 12.51 -2.29
N GLU A 96 15.19 13.76 -1.90
CA GLU A 96 14.51 14.40 -0.78
C GLU A 96 13.00 14.51 -1.06
N TRP A 97 12.65 14.87 -2.30
CA TRP A 97 11.27 14.87 -2.75
C TRP A 97 10.67 13.47 -2.68
N LEU A 98 11.40 12.47 -3.18
CA LEU A 98 10.95 11.07 -3.13
C LEU A 98 10.74 10.60 -1.69
N ILE A 99 11.65 10.92 -0.76
CA ILE A 99 11.52 10.59 0.66
C ILE A 99 10.25 11.21 1.27
N ALA A 100 10.01 12.50 1.04
CA ALA A 100 8.83 13.19 1.54
C ALA A 100 7.54 12.62 0.94
N ALA A 101 7.51 12.39 -0.38
CA ALA A 101 6.38 11.78 -1.07
C ALA A 101 6.11 10.35 -0.57
N ARG A 102 7.16 9.56 -0.31
CA ARG A 102 7.07 8.22 0.27
C ARG A 102 6.47 8.22 1.66
N PHE A 103 6.82 9.20 2.51
CA PHE A 103 6.17 9.37 3.81
C PHE A 103 4.66 9.58 3.65
N VAL A 104 4.25 10.52 2.79
CA VAL A 104 2.83 10.80 2.50
C VAL A 104 2.12 9.56 1.94
N GLN A 105 2.76 8.86 1.01
CA GLN A 105 2.25 7.61 0.44
C GLN A 105 2.04 6.54 1.53
N GLY A 106 2.97 6.43 2.49
CA GLY A 106 2.86 5.54 3.65
C GLY A 106 1.70 5.89 4.59
N VAL A 107 1.49 7.19 4.85
CA VAL A 107 0.32 7.66 5.61
C VAL A 107 -0.98 7.24 4.93
N GLY A 108 -1.04 7.31 3.60
CA GLY A 108 -2.20 6.84 2.83
C GLY A 108 -2.40 5.32 2.88
N ALA A 109 -1.32 4.57 2.65
CA ALA A 109 -1.33 3.10 2.66
C ALA A 109 -1.76 2.50 4.02
N CYS A 110 -1.52 3.22 5.12
CA CYS A 110 -1.89 2.76 6.45
C CYS A 110 -3.38 2.42 6.59
N ALA A 111 -4.27 3.22 5.97
CA ALA A 111 -5.71 3.00 6.02
C ALA A 111 -6.10 1.66 5.37
N SER A 112 -5.54 1.38 4.20
CA SER A 112 -5.85 0.17 3.44
C SER A 112 -5.22 -1.09 4.05
N MET A 113 -4.14 -0.97 4.82
CA MET A 113 -3.54 -2.10 5.55
C MET A 113 -4.26 -2.47 6.86
N SER A 114 -4.90 -1.51 7.51
CA SER A 114 -5.46 -1.68 8.86
C SER A 114 -6.98 -1.88 8.86
N LEU A 115 -7.71 -1.07 8.08
CA LEU A 115 -9.17 -1.03 8.11
C LEU A 115 -9.88 -2.27 7.56
N PRO A 116 -9.36 -3.02 6.57
CA PRO A 116 -10.03 -4.24 6.10
C PRO A 116 -10.28 -5.26 7.22
N ARG A 117 -9.33 -5.43 8.13
CA ARG A 117 -9.46 -6.33 9.28
C ARG A 117 -10.53 -5.84 10.26
N ALA A 118 -10.61 -4.52 10.49
CA ALA A 118 -11.66 -3.93 11.32
C ALA A 118 -13.05 -4.10 10.67
N ILE A 119 -13.15 -3.92 9.35
CA ILE A 119 -14.41 -4.12 8.60
C ILE A 119 -14.89 -5.57 8.71
N VAL A 120 -14.00 -6.56 8.58
CA VAL A 120 -14.36 -7.98 8.77
C VAL A 120 -14.89 -8.21 10.18
N ARG A 121 -14.18 -7.72 11.21
CA ARG A 121 -14.56 -7.87 12.62
C ARG A 121 -15.94 -7.27 12.93
N ASP A 122 -16.26 -6.12 12.34
CA ASP A 122 -17.50 -5.41 12.64
C ASP A 122 -18.73 -6.00 11.92
N ASN A 123 -18.53 -6.68 10.78
CA ASN A 123 -19.64 -7.13 9.92
C ASN A 123 -19.87 -8.65 9.92
N TYR A 124 -18.91 -9.45 10.42
CA TYR A 124 -18.96 -10.91 10.36
C TYR A 124 -18.59 -11.53 11.71
N THR A 125 -19.17 -12.69 12.01
CA THR A 125 -18.89 -13.46 13.23
C THR A 125 -18.70 -14.94 12.92
N GLY A 126 -18.16 -15.70 13.88
CA GLY A 126 -18.00 -17.15 13.77
C GLY A 126 -17.18 -17.60 12.56
N ALA A 127 -17.68 -18.61 11.85
CA ALA A 127 -16.99 -19.24 10.72
C ALA A 127 -16.76 -18.28 9.54
N GLU A 128 -17.68 -17.34 9.28
CA GLU A 128 -17.56 -16.38 8.18
C GLU A 128 -16.41 -15.40 8.43
N ALA A 129 -16.28 -14.90 9.66
CA ALA A 129 -15.17 -14.04 10.05
C ALA A 129 -13.83 -14.77 9.96
N ALA A 130 -13.76 -16.00 10.47
CA ALA A 130 -12.55 -16.83 10.39
C ALA A 130 -12.12 -17.05 8.94
N GLN A 131 -13.07 -17.37 8.06
CA GLN A 131 -12.80 -17.55 6.63
C GLN A 131 -12.27 -16.27 5.96
N LEU A 132 -12.88 -15.11 6.24
CA LEU A 132 -12.41 -13.83 5.70
C LEU A 132 -11.01 -13.49 6.21
N PHE A 133 -10.73 -13.68 7.50
CA PHE A 133 -9.38 -13.48 8.04
C PHE A 133 -8.35 -14.41 7.40
N SER A 134 -8.67 -15.69 7.20
CA SER A 134 -7.79 -16.63 6.50
C SER A 134 -7.48 -16.18 5.08
N LEU A 135 -8.48 -15.67 4.34
CA LEU A 135 -8.29 -15.16 2.98
C LEU A 135 -7.42 -13.89 2.97
N LEU A 136 -7.64 -12.96 3.90
CA LEU A 136 -6.79 -11.77 4.03
C LEU A 136 -5.34 -12.16 4.36
N MET A 137 -5.13 -13.11 5.26
CA MET A 137 -3.80 -13.62 5.60
C MET A 137 -3.14 -14.30 4.41
N LEU A 138 -3.88 -15.07 3.61
CA LEU A 138 -3.38 -15.71 2.40
C LEU A 138 -2.87 -14.67 1.38
N VAL A 139 -3.61 -13.58 1.18
CA VAL A 139 -3.16 -12.47 0.32
C VAL A 139 -1.86 -11.86 0.85
N PHE A 140 -1.77 -11.62 2.15
CA PHE A 140 -0.54 -11.12 2.80
C PHE A 140 0.63 -12.10 2.67
N SER A 141 0.41 -13.42 2.74
CA SER A 141 1.47 -14.42 2.62
C SER A 141 2.00 -14.55 1.19
N ILE A 142 1.16 -14.34 0.19
CA ILE A 142 1.55 -14.46 -1.22
C ILE A 142 2.22 -13.18 -1.72
N SER A 143 1.83 -12.02 -1.18
CA SER A 143 2.32 -10.71 -1.64
C SER A 143 3.85 -10.59 -1.69
N PRO A 144 4.64 -10.97 -0.66
CA PRO A 144 6.10 -10.81 -0.69
C PRO A 144 6.81 -11.62 -1.76
N ILE A 145 6.15 -12.65 -2.31
CA ILE A 145 6.69 -13.46 -3.40
C ILE A 145 6.35 -12.79 -4.74
N LEU A 146 5.08 -12.43 -4.93
CA LEU A 146 4.60 -11.89 -6.20
C LEU A 146 4.99 -10.43 -6.43
N ALA A 147 5.08 -9.63 -5.36
CA ALA A 147 5.32 -8.20 -5.48
C ALA A 147 6.74 -7.88 -6.00
N PRO A 148 7.85 -8.44 -5.48
CA PRO A 148 9.17 -8.16 -6.05
C PRO A 148 9.31 -8.66 -7.49
N LEU A 149 8.69 -9.80 -7.83
CA LEU A 149 8.63 -10.31 -9.20
C LEU A 149 7.89 -9.33 -10.13
N SER A 150 6.71 -8.87 -9.69
CA SER A 150 5.92 -7.88 -10.43
C SER A 150 6.68 -6.56 -10.59
N GLY A 151 7.37 -6.10 -9.54
CA GLY A 151 8.21 -4.91 -9.59
C GLY A 151 9.33 -5.05 -10.62
N SER A 152 10.03 -6.20 -10.60
CA SER A 152 11.11 -6.50 -11.55
C SER A 152 10.61 -6.53 -13.00
N ILE A 153 9.41 -7.08 -13.24
CA ILE A 153 8.79 -7.08 -14.57
C ILE A 153 8.45 -5.65 -15.00
N VAL A 154 7.87 -4.83 -14.12
CA VAL A 154 7.47 -3.45 -14.46
C VAL A 154 8.67 -2.61 -14.85
N ILE A 155 9.78 -2.67 -14.09
CA ILE A 155 11.00 -1.92 -14.43
C ILE A 155 11.76 -2.51 -15.64
N ALA A 156 11.44 -3.73 -16.08
CA ALA A 156 11.98 -4.24 -17.34
C ALA A 156 11.36 -3.55 -18.57
N PHE A 157 10.18 -2.93 -18.43
CA PHE A 157 9.50 -2.21 -19.51
C PHE A 157 9.76 -0.70 -19.52
N GLY A 158 10.43 -0.16 -18.52
CA GLY A 158 10.78 1.26 -18.44
C GLY A 158 11.34 1.66 -17.08
N ASP A 159 11.27 2.95 -16.78
CA ASP A 159 11.88 3.55 -15.59
C ASP A 159 11.19 3.13 -14.27
N TRP A 160 11.91 3.17 -13.14
CA TRP A 160 11.39 2.94 -11.78
C TRP A 160 10.13 3.77 -11.45
N ARG A 161 9.97 4.92 -12.10
CA ARG A 161 8.77 5.77 -12.00
C ARG A 161 7.49 5.02 -12.38
N LEU A 162 7.57 4.02 -13.26
CA LEU A 162 6.44 3.17 -13.64
C LEU A 162 5.84 2.42 -12.45
N LEU A 163 6.65 2.03 -11.46
CA LEU A 163 6.15 1.38 -10.24
C LEU A 163 5.12 2.26 -9.53
N PHE A 164 5.41 3.55 -9.43
CA PHE A 164 4.53 4.51 -8.79
C PHE A 164 3.28 4.78 -9.62
N TRP A 165 3.37 4.78 -10.95
CA TRP A 165 2.18 4.84 -11.81
C TRP A 165 1.29 3.61 -11.70
N VAL A 166 1.87 2.41 -11.59
CA VAL A 166 1.13 1.19 -11.32
C VAL A 166 0.42 1.28 -9.96
N MET A 167 1.11 1.75 -8.93
CA MET A 167 0.51 1.97 -7.59
C MET A 167 -0.62 3.00 -7.64
N THR A 168 -0.47 4.10 -8.39
CA THR A 168 -1.53 5.08 -8.64
C THR A 168 -2.75 4.41 -9.26
N ALA A 169 -2.58 3.59 -10.31
CA ALA A 169 -3.68 2.88 -10.95
C ALA A 169 -4.38 1.92 -9.98
N VAL A 170 -3.62 1.16 -9.18
CA VAL A 170 -4.16 0.27 -8.14
C VAL A 170 -4.96 1.05 -7.10
N GLY A 171 -4.46 2.20 -6.65
CA GLY A 171 -5.18 3.06 -5.71
C GLY A 171 -6.46 3.64 -6.30
N VAL A 172 -6.45 4.08 -7.56
CA VAL A 172 -7.64 4.59 -8.26
C VAL A 172 -8.71 3.51 -8.40
N LEU A 173 -8.33 2.26 -8.67
CA LEU A 173 -9.24 1.10 -8.71
C LEU A 173 -9.82 0.75 -7.33
N GLY A 174 -9.25 1.28 -6.24
CA GLY A 174 -9.72 1.08 -4.87
C GLY A 174 -10.88 1.98 -4.46
N PHE A 175 -11.28 2.96 -5.28
CA PHE A 175 -12.47 3.80 -5.06
C PHE A 175 -13.75 3.09 -5.49
#